data_AF-A0A543NLE4-F1
#
_entry.id   AF-A0A543NLE4-F1
#
_cell.length_a   1.000
_cell.length_b   1.000
_cell.length_c   1.000
_cell.angle_alpha   90.00
_cell.angle_beta   90.00
_cell.angle_gamma   90.00
#
_symmetry.space_group_name_H-M   'P 1'
#
loop_
_entity.id
_entity.type
_entity.pdbx_description
1 polymer ?
#
loop_
_entity_poly.entity_id
_entity_poly.type
_entity_poly.pdbx_seq_one_letter_code
_entity_poly.pdbx_strand_id
1 'polypeptide(L)'
;MSDQPHGSPRAREISRFLAELRSRSQRPVAASDQDNADLLAWKTSLLERIADASEDPHTHVVAASARADLAAYRARNAALRAEYQASLFEVLGGDS
;
A
#
# COMPACT_ATOMS: atom_id res chain seq x y z
N MET A 1 10.05 25.76 31.39
CA MET A 1 9.81 25.72 29.92
C MET A 1 9.89 24.26 29.54
N SER A 2 8.76 23.66 29.16
CA SER A 2 8.67 22.21 28.95
C SER A 2 9.24 21.85 27.58
N ASP A 3 10.42 21.23 27.57
CA ASP A 3 10.94 20.46 26.44
C ASP A 3 10.02 19.25 26.23
N GLN A 4 9.01 19.36 25.37
CA GLN A 4 8.40 18.17 24.81
C GLN A 4 9.29 17.66 23.68
N PRO A 5 9.73 16.38 23.70
CA PRO A 5 10.41 15.80 22.56
C PRO A 5 9.34 15.54 21.50
N HIS A 6 9.04 16.55 20.69
CA HIS A 6 8.29 16.36 19.46
C HIS A 6 9.17 15.50 18.55
N GLY A 7 8.95 14.18 18.57
CA GLY A 7 9.68 13.25 17.72
C GLY A 7 9.70 13.77 16.27
N SER A 8 10.85 13.59 15.60
CA SER A 8 11.07 14.03 14.22
C SER A 8 9.83 13.73 13.35
N PRO A 9 9.40 14.64 12.45
CA PRO A 9 8.23 14.43 11.58
C PRO A 9 8.21 13.04 10.91
N ARG A 10 9.38 12.53 10.52
CA ARG A 10 9.54 11.18 9.94
C ARG A 10 9.22 10.06 10.93
N ALA A 11 9.66 10.18 12.18
CA ALA A 11 9.34 9.18 13.22
C ALA A 11 7.84 9.15 13.53
N ARG A 12 7.17 10.30 13.53
CA ARG A 12 5.70 10.38 13.68
C ARG A 12 4.97 9.71 12.53
N GLU A 13 5.43 9.92 11.29
CA GLU A 13 4.82 9.30 10.11
C GLU A 13 4.99 7.78 10.11
N ILE A 14 6.18 7.27 10.42
CA ILE A 14 6.43 5.83 10.57
C ILE A 14 5.53 5.24 11.65
N SER A 15 5.43 5.92 12.79
CA SER A 15 4.57 5.48 13.91
C SER A 15 3.10 5.43 13.50
N ARG A 16 2.64 6.43 12.72
CA ARG A 16 1.28 6.47 12.17
C ARG A 16 1.03 5.31 11.22
N PHE A 17 1.99 5.00 10.33
CA PHE A 17 1.89 3.86 9.42
C PHE A 17 1.80 2.52 10.19
N LEU A 18 2.65 2.33 11.20
CA LEU A 18 2.63 1.11 12.02
C LEU A 18 1.34 0.97 12.84
N ALA A 19 0.78 2.08 13.33
CA ALA A 19 -0.51 2.07 14.02
C ALA A 19 -1.65 1.66 13.09
N GLU A 20 -1.67 2.17 11.86
CA GLU A 20 -2.65 1.77 10.84
C GLU A 20 -2.52 0.29 10.49
N LEU A 21 -1.28 -0.19 10.27
CA LEU A 21 -1.00 -1.60 9.97
C LEU A 21 -1.52 -2.52 11.10
N ARG A 22 -1.27 -2.14 12.36
CA ARG A 22 -1.78 -2.87 13.53
C ARG A 22 -3.30 -2.84 13.63
N SER A 23 -3.92 -1.68 13.37
CA SER A 23 -5.38 -1.56 13.38
C SER A 23 -6.01 -2.53 12.38
N ARG A 24 -5.44 -2.64 11.18
CA ARG A 24 -5.93 -3.51 10.12
C ARG A 24 -5.70 -4.99 10.41
N SER A 25 -4.56 -5.37 10.98
CA SER A 25 -4.30 -6.77 11.35
C SER A 25 -5.25 -7.30 12.43
N GLN A 26 -5.90 -6.40 13.18
CA GLN A 26 -6.86 -6.74 14.24
C GLN A 26 -8.32 -6.75 13.75
N ARG A 27 -8.59 -6.37 12.48
CA ARG A 27 -9.95 -6.40 11.93
C ARG A 27 -10.29 -7.81 11.44
N PRO A 28 -11.45 -8.36 11.83
CA PRO A 28 -11.87 -9.71 11.41
C PRO A 28 -12.35 -9.77 9.96
N VAL A 29 -12.61 -8.62 9.32
CA VAL A 29 -13.06 -8.52 7.93
C VAL A 29 -11.87 -8.34 7.02
N ALA A 30 -11.79 -9.14 5.95
CA ALA A 30 -10.80 -8.95 4.89
C ALA A 30 -10.91 -7.52 4.34
N ALA A 31 -9.82 -6.76 4.41
CA ALA A 31 -9.75 -5.42 3.86
C ALA A 31 -10.05 -5.46 2.35
N SER A 32 -10.74 -4.43 1.85
CA SER A 32 -11.02 -4.35 0.41
C SER A 32 -9.71 -4.26 -0.39
N ASP A 33 -9.73 -4.67 -1.66
CA ASP A 33 -8.57 -4.51 -2.54
C ASP A 33 -8.13 -3.04 -2.67
N GLN A 34 -9.08 -2.10 -2.56
CA GLN A 34 -8.78 -0.68 -2.54
C GLN A 34 -8.04 -0.29 -1.25
N ASP A 35 -8.50 -0.74 -0.09
CA ASP A 35 -7.82 -0.48 1.19
C ASP A 35 -6.39 -1.02 1.17
N ASN A 36 -6.19 -2.22 0.62
CA ASN A 36 -4.88 -2.85 0.48
C ASN A 36 -3.99 -2.08 -0.50
N ALA A 37 -4.53 -1.62 -1.64
CA ALA A 37 -3.82 -0.77 -2.58
C ALA A 37 -3.36 0.55 -1.94
N ASP A 38 -4.22 1.17 -1.13
CA ASP A 38 -3.92 2.44 -0.46
C ASP A 38 -2.84 2.27 0.62
N LEU A 39 -2.87 1.16 1.37
CA LEU A 39 -1.84 0.85 2.35
C LEU A 39 -0.48 0.60 1.69
N LEU A 40 -0.45 -0.15 0.59
CA LEU A 40 0.77 -0.38 -0.19
C LEU A 40 1.28 0.92 -0.80
N ALA A 41 0.40 1.78 -1.32
CA ALA A 41 0.78 3.09 -1.84
C ALA A 41 1.40 3.97 -0.75
N TRP A 42 0.82 3.98 0.45
CA TRP A 42 1.40 4.72 1.58
C TRP A 42 2.76 4.16 2.00
N LYS A 43 2.90 2.83 2.10
CA LYS A 43 4.19 2.16 2.37
C LYS A 43 5.24 2.57 1.35
N THR A 44 4.94 2.49 0.06
CA THR A 44 5.87 2.83 -1.02
C THR A 44 6.28 4.30 -0.94
N SER A 45 5.33 5.21 -0.76
CA SER A 45 5.60 6.65 -0.63
C SER A 45 6.49 6.98 0.58
N LEU A 46 6.32 6.27 1.69
CA LEU A 46 7.18 6.42 2.88
C LEU A 46 8.61 5.95 2.59
N LEU A 47 8.77 4.80 1.94
CA LEU A 47 10.07 4.24 1.59
C LEU A 47 10.82 5.11 0.58
N GLU A 48 10.12 5.69 -0.39
CA GLU A 48 10.69 6.64 -1.34
C GLU A 48 11.23 7.88 -0.63
N ARG A 49 10.46 8.51 0.26
CA ARG A 49 10.95 9.66 1.05
C ARG A 49 12.11 9.32 1.99
N ILE A 50 12.21 8.07 2.44
CA ILE A 50 13.36 7.61 3.24
C ILE A 50 14.58 7.47 2.34
N ALA A 51 14.42 6.88 1.15
CA ALA A 51 15.48 6.75 0.15
C ALA A 51 16.01 8.11 -0.33
N ASP A 52 15.12 9.07 -0.62
CA ASP A 52 15.51 10.43 -1.06
C ASP A 52 16.38 11.17 -0.03
N ALA A 53 16.32 10.78 1.24
CA ALA A 53 17.10 11.36 2.32
C ALA A 53 18.21 10.43 2.84
N SER A 54 18.54 9.37 2.11
CA SER A 54 19.54 8.38 2.47
C SER A 54 20.61 8.29 1.38
N GLU A 55 21.88 8.28 1.78
CA GLU A 55 22.99 7.98 0.89
C GLU A 55 23.23 6.46 0.74
N ASP A 56 22.57 5.65 1.56
CA ASP A 56 22.73 4.19 1.52
C ASP A 56 22.06 3.59 0.27
N PRO A 57 22.82 2.96 -0.64
CA PRO A 57 22.28 2.34 -1.85
C PRO A 57 21.26 1.25 -1.56
N HIS A 58 21.37 0.54 -0.43
CA HIS A 58 20.40 -0.48 -0.05
C HIS A 58 19.02 0.14 0.19
N THR A 59 18.95 1.33 0.79
CA THR A 59 17.70 2.05 1.00
C THR A 59 16.98 2.34 -0.33
N HIS A 60 17.74 2.74 -1.37
CA HIS A 60 17.20 2.99 -2.71
C HIS A 60 16.66 1.72 -3.37
N VAL A 61 17.37 0.60 -3.24
CA VAL A 61 16.91 -0.71 -3.75
C VAL A 61 15.58 -1.11 -3.09
N VAL A 62 15.44 -0.91 -1.78
CA VAL A 62 14.20 -1.24 -1.06
C VAL A 62 13.03 -0.39 -1.55
N ALA A 63 13.24 0.91 -1.77
CA ALA A 63 12.21 1.80 -2.32
C ALA A 63 11.82 1.39 -3.75
N ALA A 64 12.80 1.04 -4.59
CA ALA A 64 12.55 0.56 -5.95
C ALA A 64 11.74 -0.75 -5.97
N SER A 65 12.08 -1.71 -5.11
CA SER A 65 11.32 -2.96 -4.95
C SER A 65 9.88 -2.69 -4.48
N ALA A 66 9.68 -1.81 -3.50
CA ALA A 66 8.35 -1.45 -3.04
C ALA A 66 7.49 -0.78 -4.14
N ARG A 67 8.12 -0.05 -5.07
CA ARG A 67 7.45 0.52 -6.24
C ARG A 67 7.03 -0.56 -7.23
N ALA A 68 7.91 -1.53 -7.49
CA ALA A 68 7.62 -2.67 -8.36
C ALA A 68 6.47 -3.53 -7.79
N ASP A 69 6.50 -3.81 -6.49
CA ASP A 69 5.45 -4.57 -5.79
C ASP A 69 4.08 -3.88 -5.90
N LEU A 70 4.03 -2.55 -5.70
CA LEU A 70 2.79 -1.78 -5.84
C LEU A 70 2.25 -1.81 -7.28
N ALA A 71 3.13 -1.69 -8.27
CA ALA A 71 2.75 -1.78 -9.69
C ALA A 71 2.19 -3.17 -10.03
N ALA A 72 2.87 -4.23 -9.58
CA ALA A 72 2.42 -5.61 -9.77
C ALA A 72 1.06 -5.88 -9.08
N TYR A 73 0.88 -5.38 -7.85
CA TYR A 73 -0.39 -5.49 -7.14
C TYR A 73 -1.54 -4.80 -7.89
N ARG A 74 -1.31 -3.58 -8.40
CA ARG A 74 -2.31 -2.86 -9.20
C ARG A 74 -2.65 -3.58 -10.49
N ALA A 75 -1.64 -4.07 -11.22
CA ALA A 75 -1.84 -4.83 -12.45
C ALA A 75 -2.67 -6.10 -12.20
N ARG A 76 -2.34 -6.87 -11.15
CA ARG A 76 -3.10 -8.07 -10.77
C ARG A 76 -4.56 -7.74 -10.44
N ASN A 77 -4.82 -6.69 -9.66
CA ASN A 77 -6.19 -6.29 -9.31
C ASN A 77 -6.99 -5.76 -10.50
N ALA A 78 -6.33 -5.15 -11.48
CA ALA A 78 -6.97 -4.75 -12.73
C ALA A 78 -7.37 -5.98 -13.56
N ALA A 79 -6.50 -6.98 -13.66
CA ALA A 79 -6.78 -8.25 -14.35
C ALA A 79 -7.95 -8.99 -13.71
N LEU A 80 -7.95 -9.15 -12.38
CA LEU A 80 -9.06 -9.81 -11.66
C LEU A 80 -10.41 -9.09 -11.86
N ARG A 81 -10.40 -7.74 -11.89
CA ARG A 81 -11.60 -6.96 -12.18
C ARG A 81 -12.11 -7.19 -13.60
N ALA A 82 -11.21 -7.28 -14.58
CA ALA A 82 -11.58 -7.54 -15.97
C ALA A 82 -12.16 -8.97 -16.14
N GLU A 83 -11.55 -9.98 -15.51
CA GLU A 83 -12.05 -11.37 -15.51
C GLU A 83 -13.43 -11.48 -14.86
N TYR A 84 -13.65 -10.78 -13.74
CA TYR A 84 -14.95 -10.74 -13.09
C TYR A 84 -16.03 -10.07 -13.97
N GLN A 85 -15.69 -8.97 -14.64
CA GLN A 85 -16.61 -8.30 -15.56
C GLN A 85 -16.97 -9.17 -16.77
N ALA A 86 -15.99 -9.87 -17.35
CA ALA A 86 -16.21 -10.78 -18.47
C ALA A 86 -17.14 -11.94 -18.06
N SER A 87 -16.89 -12.57 -16.91
CA SER A 87 -17.75 -13.67 -16.42
C SER A 87 -19.17 -13.21 -16.09
N LEU A 88 -19.38 -12.01 -15.55
CA LEU A 88 -20.72 -11.45 -15.37
C LEU A 88 -21.46 -11.23 -16.69
N PHE A 89 -20.76 -10.80 -17.74
CA PHE A 89 -21.36 -10.61 -19.06
C PHE A 89 -21.76 -11.94 -19.69
N GLU A 90 -20.95 -12.98 -19.55
CA GLU A 90 -21.28 -14.33 -20.03
C GLU A 90 -22.50 -14.92 -19.31
N VAL A 91 -22.62 -14.71 -17.99
CA VAL A 91 -23.76 -15.18 -17.19
C VAL A 91 -25.05 -14.43 -17.54
N LEU A 92 -24.98 -13.13 -17.85
CA LEU A 92 -26.16 -12.31 -18.14
C LEU A 92 -26.55 -12.27 -19.64
N GLY A 93 -25.62 -12.61 -20.53
CA GLY A 93 -25.80 -12.58 -21.99
C GLY A 93 -26.01 -13.95 -22.65
N GLY A 94 -26.00 -15.04 -21.88
CA GLY A 94 -26.06 -16.42 -22.38
C GLY A 94 -27.46 -16.98 -22.68
N ASP A 95 -28.52 -16.18 -22.63
CA ASP A 95 -29.92 -16.62 -22.77
C ASP A 95 -30.65 -15.94 -23.96
N SER A 96 -29.97 -15.76 -25.09
CA SER A 96 -30.57 -15.22 -26.34
C SER A 96 -30.55 -16.21 -27.49
#